data_AF-A0A133UML7-F1
#
_entry.id   AF-A0A133UML7-F1
#
_cell.length_a   1.000
_cell.length_b   1.000
_cell.length_c   1.000
_cell.angle_alpha   90.00
_cell.angle_beta   90.00
_cell.angle_gamma   90.00
#
_symmetry.space_group_name_H-M   'P 1'
#
loop_
_entity.id
_entity.type
_entity.pdbx_description
1 polymer ?
#
loop_
_entity_poly.entity_id
_entity_poly.type
_entity_poly.pdbx_seq_one_letter_code
_entity_poly.pdbx_strand_id
1 'polypeptide(L)'
;MEVYLLYGILLAGSPTFGLEALLLGSGGKLSLIHGEKRKLAATSLPIGLTLVGISIVLTHTFSLPPLYLCILPLGLAYLAGKIIGTQTKETSRKGEIPIQEKTTDLEIKNMLKKRGLEGLAKDNKEEN
;
A
#
# COMPACT_ATOMS: atom_id res chain seq x y z
N MET A 1 -15.83 -31.84 -11.23
CA MET A 1 -14.38 -31.73 -11.56
C MET A 1 -13.97 -30.26 -11.71
N GLU A 2 -14.77 -29.44 -12.39
CA GLU A 2 -14.47 -28.01 -12.67
C GLU A 2 -14.28 -27.15 -11.41
N VAL A 3 -15.06 -27.37 -10.35
CA VAL A 3 -14.97 -26.58 -9.11
C VAL A 3 -13.63 -26.77 -8.37
N TYR A 4 -13.07 -27.99 -8.42
CA TYR A 4 -11.77 -28.29 -7.81
C TYR A 4 -10.60 -27.63 -8.55
N LEU A 5 -10.71 -27.53 -9.88
CA LEU A 5 -9.79 -26.75 -10.71
C LEU A 5 -9.83 -25.27 -10.32
N LEU A 6 -11.04 -24.73 -10.12
CA LEU A 6 -11.22 -23.35 -9.66
C LEU A 6 -10.54 -23.10 -8.30
N TYR A 7 -10.72 -24.02 -7.34
CA TYR A 7 -10.04 -23.93 -6.05
C TYR A 7 -8.52 -23.98 -6.19
N GLY A 8 -7.98 -24.86 -7.04
CA GLY A 8 -6.54 -24.94 -7.32
C GLY A 8 -5.98 -23.64 -7.88
N ILE A 9 -6.68 -23.03 -8.85
CA ILE A 9 -6.29 -21.75 -9.44
C ILE A 9 -6.36 -20.62 -8.40
N LEU A 10 -7.43 -20.58 -7.58
CA LEU A 10 -7.57 -19.59 -6.50
C LEU A 10 -6.47 -19.73 -5.43
N LEU A 11 -6.13 -20.96 -5.05
CA LEU A 11 -5.06 -21.24 -4.09
C LEU A 11 -3.70 -20.80 -4.64
N ALA A 12 -3.40 -21.13 -5.90
CA ALA A 12 -2.18 -20.69 -6.57
C ALA A 12 -2.12 -19.16 -6.71
N GLY A 13 -3.27 -18.52 -6.97
CA GLY A 13 -3.44 -17.07 -7.03
C GLY A 13 -3.56 -16.39 -5.66
N SER A 14 -3.61 -17.12 -4.56
CA SER A 14 -3.78 -16.52 -3.22
C SER A 14 -2.77 -15.40 -2.93
N PRO A 15 -1.47 -15.50 -3.29
CA PRO A 15 -0.52 -14.44 -3.01
C PRO A 15 -0.82 -13.13 -3.74
N THR A 16 -1.45 -13.18 -4.92
CA THR A 16 -1.78 -11.96 -5.69
C THR A 16 -2.90 -11.17 -5.01
N PHE A 17 -3.90 -11.85 -4.45
CA PHE A 17 -4.96 -11.19 -3.67
C PHE A 17 -4.43 -10.53 -2.40
N GLY A 18 -3.50 -11.18 -1.71
CA GLY A 18 -2.84 -10.56 -0.55
C GLY A 18 -1.97 -9.36 -0.93
N LEU A 19 -1.32 -9.41 -2.10
CA LEU A 19 -0.55 -8.28 -2.64
C LEU A 19 -1.47 -7.12 -3.02
N GLU A 20 -2.63 -7.39 -3.64
CA GLU A 20 -3.64 -6.38 -3.94
C GLU A 20 -4.14 -5.68 -2.68
N ALA A 21 -4.47 -6.43 -1.63
CA ALA A 21 -4.89 -5.85 -0.35
C ALA A 21 -3.79 -4.91 0.21
N LEU A 22 -2.53 -5.33 0.17
CA LEU A 22 -1.40 -4.49 0.61
C LEU A 22 -1.17 -3.26 -0.28
N LEU A 23 -1.32 -3.40 -1.61
CA LEU A 23 -1.22 -2.29 -2.57
C LEU A 23 -2.30 -1.25 -2.33
N LEU A 24 -3.55 -1.71 -2.22
CA LEU A 24 -4.71 -0.85 -1.96
C LEU A 24 -4.58 -0.15 -0.60
N GLY A 25 -4.12 -0.87 0.43
CA GLY A 25 -3.90 -0.27 1.75
C GLY A 25 -2.74 0.72 1.80
N SER A 26 -1.64 0.45 1.10
CA SER A 26 -0.49 1.36 1.06
C SER A 26 -0.67 2.53 0.08
N GLY A 27 -1.80 2.63 -0.63
CA GLY A 27 -2.04 3.65 -1.66
C GLY A 27 -1.05 3.53 -2.83
N GLY A 28 -0.63 2.31 -3.16
CA GLY A 28 0.36 2.03 -4.21
C GLY A 28 1.82 2.25 -3.79
N LYS A 29 2.10 2.68 -2.56
CA LYS A 29 3.45 2.93 -2.04
C LYS A 29 4.07 1.71 -1.35
N LEU A 30 4.07 0.56 -2.01
CA LEU A 30 4.71 -0.65 -1.48
C LEU A 30 6.21 -0.48 -1.22
N SER A 31 6.90 0.31 -2.05
CA SER A 31 8.34 0.58 -1.93
C SER A 31 8.74 1.28 -0.63
N LEU A 32 7.80 1.96 0.05
CA LEU A 32 8.07 2.79 1.22
C LEU A 32 7.92 2.00 2.53
N ILE A 33 7.14 0.91 2.52
CA ILE A 33 6.84 0.11 3.72
C ILE A 33 7.73 -1.14 3.79
N HIS A 34 8.12 -1.71 2.64
CA HIS A 34 8.92 -2.94 2.59
C HIS A 34 10.03 -2.85 1.55
N GLY A 35 11.21 -2.36 1.96
CA GLY A 35 12.41 -2.33 1.10
C GLY A 35 12.90 -3.72 0.66
N GLU A 36 12.47 -4.79 1.33
CA GLU A 36 12.79 -6.17 0.97
C GLU A 36 11.58 -6.88 0.33
N LYS A 37 11.72 -7.21 -0.96
CA LYS A 37 10.74 -8.01 -1.72
C LYS A 37 10.35 -9.32 -1.01
N ARG A 38 11.26 -9.92 -0.23
CA ARG A 38 11.01 -11.14 0.56
C ARG A 38 10.02 -10.93 1.69
N LYS A 39 10.13 -9.83 2.45
CA LYS A 39 9.17 -9.53 3.53
C LYS A 39 7.79 -9.19 2.98
N LEU A 40 7.74 -8.55 1.81
CA LEU A 40 6.48 -8.30 1.12
C LEU A 40 5.79 -9.60 0.70
N ALA A 41 6.51 -10.54 0.09
CA ALA A 41 5.95 -11.85 -0.25
C ALA A 41 5.54 -12.66 0.98
N ALA A 42 6.33 -12.58 2.06
CA ALA A 42 6.04 -13.27 3.32
C ALA A 42 4.78 -12.74 4.03
N THR A 43 4.44 -11.46 3.83
CA THR A 43 3.23 -10.85 4.40
C THR A 43 2.03 -10.98 3.47
N SER A 44 2.22 -10.94 2.15
CA SER A 44 1.12 -11.08 1.19
C SER A 44 0.54 -12.49 1.14
N LEU A 45 1.38 -13.53 1.27
CA LEU A 45 0.95 -14.92 1.21
C LEU A 45 -0.10 -15.29 2.29
N PRO A 46 0.13 -15.04 3.60
CA PRO A 46 -0.86 -15.38 4.61
C PRO A 46 -2.15 -14.56 4.47
N ILE A 47 -2.06 -13.28 4.10
CA ILE A 47 -3.24 -12.42 3.87
C ILE A 47 -4.07 -12.97 2.70
N GLY A 48 -3.40 -13.32 1.61
CA GLY A 48 -4.04 -13.93 0.45
C GLY A 48 -4.71 -15.27 0.75
N LEU A 49 -4.02 -16.11 1.53
CA LEU A 49 -4.52 -17.44 1.90
C LEU A 49 -5.75 -17.34 2.82
N THR A 50 -5.78 -16.40 3.77
CA THR A 50 -6.95 -16.18 4.63
C THR A 50 -8.15 -15.66 3.82
N LEU A 51 -7.94 -14.73 2.89
CA LEU A 51 -8.97 -14.22 1.99
C LEU A 51 -9.62 -15.34 1.15
N VAL A 52 -8.79 -16.17 0.51
CA VAL A 52 -9.25 -17.31 -0.29
C VAL A 52 -9.94 -18.34 0.60
N GLY A 53 -9.38 -18.66 1.77
CA GLY A 53 -9.97 -19.59 2.73
C GLY A 53 -11.36 -19.15 3.19
N ILE A 54 -11.52 -17.89 3.58
CA ILE A 54 -12.82 -17.31 3.96
C ILE A 54 -13.79 -17.39 2.79
N SER A 55 -13.34 -17.11 1.57
CA SER A 55 -14.18 -17.15 0.37
C SER A 55 -14.69 -18.56 0.06
N ILE A 56 -13.84 -19.58 0.21
CA ILE A 56 -14.23 -20.98 0.02
C ILE A 56 -15.23 -21.41 1.09
N VAL A 57 -14.96 -21.09 2.36
CA VAL A 57 -15.87 -21.42 3.47
C VAL A 57 -17.23 -20.76 3.27
N LEU A 58 -17.27 -19.48 2.93
CA LEU A 58 -18.53 -18.75 2.73
C LEU A 58 -19.33 -19.28 1.55
N THR A 59 -18.64 -19.63 0.45
CA THR A 59 -19.30 -20.23 -0.71
C THR A 59 -19.91 -21.59 -0.36
N HIS A 60 -19.19 -22.40 0.42
CA HIS A 60 -19.67 -23.71 0.85
C HIS A 60 -20.83 -23.62 1.84
N THR A 61 -20.81 -22.67 2.79
CA THR A 61 -21.89 -22.53 3.78
C THR A 61 -23.18 -21.94 3.19
N PHE A 62 -23.07 -21.00 2.25
CA PHE A 62 -24.23 -20.38 1.61
C PHE A 62 -24.66 -21.07 0.31
N SER A 63 -23.95 -22.15 -0.09
CA SER A 63 -24.21 -22.89 -1.32
C SER A 63 -24.26 -21.96 -2.56
N LEU A 64 -23.38 -20.96 -2.58
CA LEU A 64 -23.33 -19.92 -3.61
C LEU A 64 -22.84 -20.50 -4.95
N PRO A 65 -23.31 -19.94 -6.09
CA PRO A 65 -22.78 -20.31 -7.39
C PRO A 65 -21.26 -20.11 -7.48
N PRO A 66 -20.53 -20.96 -8.24
CA PRO A 66 -19.07 -20.89 -8.33
C PRO A 66 -18.54 -19.56 -8.89
N LEU A 67 -19.37 -18.78 -9.58
CA LEU A 67 -19.03 -17.43 -10.03
C LEU A 67 -18.70 -16.49 -8.85
N TYR A 68 -19.33 -16.69 -7.69
CA TYR A 68 -19.07 -15.87 -6.51
C TYR A 68 -17.66 -16.08 -5.97
N LEU A 69 -17.05 -17.26 -6.17
CA LEU A 69 -15.67 -17.52 -5.74
C LEU A 69 -14.66 -16.57 -6.40
N CYS A 70 -14.96 -16.02 -7.58
CA CYS A 70 -14.07 -15.07 -8.23
C CYS A 70 -14.19 -13.66 -7.65
N ILE A 71 -15.41 -13.23 -7.32
CA ILE A 71 -15.72 -11.85 -6.93
C ILE A 71 -15.52 -11.64 -5.43
N LEU A 72 -15.82 -12.65 -4.61
CA LEU A 72 -15.69 -12.58 -3.16
C LEU A 72 -14.27 -12.22 -2.67
N PRO A 73 -13.20 -12.90 -3.12
CA PRO A 73 -11.85 -12.58 -2.68
C PRO A 73 -11.40 -11.19 -3.12
N LEU A 74 -11.86 -10.69 -4.29
CA LEU A 74 -11.62 -9.30 -4.72
C LEU A 74 -12.28 -8.30 -3.77
N GLY A 75 -13.55 -8.52 -3.41
CA GLY A 75 -14.27 -7.68 -2.47
C GLY A 75 -13.63 -7.67 -1.07
N LEU A 76 -13.22 -8.85 -0.60
CA LEU A 76 -12.53 -8.98 0.68
C LEU A 76 -11.12 -8.35 0.64
N ALA A 77 -10.38 -8.49 -0.47
CA ALA A 77 -9.07 -7.86 -0.65
C ALA A 77 -9.19 -6.33 -0.64
N TYR A 78 -10.23 -5.78 -1.27
CA TYR A 78 -10.52 -4.35 -1.21
C TYR A 78 -10.82 -3.89 0.22
N LEU A 79 -11.65 -4.64 0.95
CA LEU A 79 -12.00 -4.31 2.34
C LEU A 79 -10.78 -4.39 3.26
N ALA A 80 -9.99 -5.46 3.13
CA ALA A 80 -8.74 -5.66 3.86
C ALA A 80 -7.76 -4.53 3.56
N GLY A 81 -7.60 -4.16 2.28
CA GLY A 81 -6.77 -3.03 1.89
C GLY A 81 -7.21 -1.72 2.51
N LYS A 82 -8.52 -1.42 2.51
CA LYS A 82 -9.05 -0.22 3.17
C LYS A 82 -8.72 -0.18 4.67
N ILE A 83 -8.84 -1.32 5.38
CA ILE A 83 -8.52 -1.44 6.81
C ILE A 83 -7.01 -1.25 7.06
N ILE A 84 -6.17 -1.89 6.24
CA ILE A 84 -4.72 -1.76 6.30
C ILE A 84 -4.31 -0.31 6.03
N GLY A 85 -4.95 0.36 5.08
CA GLY A 85 -4.67 1.75 4.74
C GLY A 85 -5.08 2.75 5.80
N THR A 86 -6.19 2.51 6.51
CA THR A 86 -6.55 3.32 7.68
C THR A 86 -5.54 3.14 8.82
N GLN A 87 -5.13 1.90 9.13
CA GLN A 87 -4.11 1.64 10.17
C GLN A 87 -2.72 2.16 9.78
N THR A 88 -2.36 2.08 8.50
CA THR A 88 -1.09 2.61 7.97
C THR A 88 -1.09 4.13 7.99
N LYS A 89 -2.21 4.79 7.65
CA LYS A 89 -2.35 6.24 7.83
C LYS A 89 -2.21 6.63 9.31
N GLU A 90 -2.81 5.87 10.21
CA GLU A 90 -2.74 6.13 11.65
C GLU A 90 -1.32 5.94 12.19
N THR A 91 -0.61 4.91 11.72
CA THR A 91 0.80 4.66 12.03
C THR A 91 1.73 5.69 11.41
N SER A 92 1.49 6.11 10.17
CA SER A 92 2.26 7.18 9.50
C SER A 92 1.99 8.57 10.07
N ARG A 93 0.86 8.76 10.78
CA ARG A 93 0.58 9.98 11.54
C ARG A 93 1.28 9.98 12.90
N LYS A 94 1.64 8.79 13.41
CA LYS A 94 2.37 8.60 14.67
C LYS A 94 3.89 8.54 14.46
N GLY A 95 4.32 8.14 13.27
CA GLY A 95 5.67 8.35 12.74
C GLY A 95 5.63 9.46 11.71
N GLU A 96 5.46 10.71 12.16
CA GLU A 96 5.98 11.83 11.36
C GLU A 96 7.46 11.50 11.10
N ILE A 97 7.73 11.11 9.85
CA ILE A 97 9.01 11.36 9.21
C ILE A 97 9.38 12.78 9.64
N PRO A 98 10.53 13.03 10.29
CA PRO A 98 10.90 14.38 10.66
C PRO A 98 10.86 15.18 9.36
N ILE A 99 9.85 16.04 9.27
CA ILE A 99 9.71 17.00 8.19
C ILE A 99 11.03 17.75 8.21
N GLN A 100 11.76 17.53 7.12
CA GLN A 100 12.95 18.21 6.66
C GLN A 100 13.44 19.27 7.65
N GLU A 101 14.58 18.95 8.25
CA GLU A 101 15.61 19.87 8.72
C GLU A 101 15.29 21.29 8.25
N LYS A 102 14.82 22.10 9.21
CA LYS A 102 14.47 23.51 9.06
C LYS A 102 15.68 24.19 8.41
N THR A 103 15.70 24.24 7.09
CA THR A 103 16.83 24.69 6.30
C THR A 103 16.94 26.16 6.62
N THR A 104 17.96 26.49 7.39
CA THR A 104 18.16 27.86 7.86
C THR A 104 18.33 28.73 6.61
N ASP A 105 17.78 29.95 6.58
CA ASP A 105 17.86 30.87 5.42
C ASP A 105 19.28 31.02 4.87
N LEU A 106 20.28 30.83 5.74
CA LEU A 106 21.69 30.85 5.42
C LEU A 106 22.13 29.71 4.48
N GLU A 107 21.53 28.53 4.63
CA GLU A 107 21.78 27.36 3.80
C GLU A 107 21.08 27.46 2.44
N ILE A 108 19.85 27.98 2.42
CA ILE A 108 19.12 28.31 1.19
C ILE A 108 19.91 29.34 0.37
N LYS A 109 20.44 30.38 1.04
CA LYS A 109 21.27 31.41 0.40
C LYS A 109 22.57 30.82 -0.18
N ASN A 110 23.20 29.89 0.52
CA ASN A 110 24.39 29.19 0.02
C ASN A 110 24.09 28.28 -1.17
N MET A 111 22.94 27.61 -1.19
CA MET A 111 22.50 26.81 -2.33
C MET A 111 22.15 27.66 -3.55
N LEU A 112 21.49 28.80 -3.35
CA LEU A 112 21.19 29.76 -4.42
C LEU A 112 22.46 30.37 -5.01
N LYS A 113 23.44 30.69 -4.17
CA LYS A 113 24.75 31.21 -4.58
C LYS A 113 25.53 30.20 -5.42
N LYS A 114 25.55 28.92 -5.02
CA LYS A 114 26.20 27.84 -5.80
C LYS A 114 25.60 27.63 -7.19
N ARG A 115 24.35 28.03 -7.41
CA ARG A 115 23.62 27.84 -8.67
C ARG A 115 23.52 29.12 -9.52
N GLY A 116 24.21 30.20 -9.12
CA GLY A 116 24.16 31.49 -9.82
C GLY A 116 22.81 32.23 -9.71
N LEU A 117 21.93 31.77 -8.82
CA LEU A 117 20.57 32.30 -8.61
C LEU A 117 20.52 33.25 -7.40
N GLU A 118 21.63 33.94 -7.12
CA GLU A 118 21.79 34.81 -5.95
C GLU A 118 20.80 36.01 -5.96
N GLY A 119 20.26 36.37 -7.13
CA GLY A 119 19.26 37.44 -7.29
C GLY A 119 17.88 37.13 -6.68
N LEU A 120 17.46 35.86 -6.64
CA LEU A 120 16.12 35.48 -6.14
C LEU A 120 15.97 35.65 -4.62
N ALA A 121 17.07 35.70 -3.89
CA ALA A 121 17.05 35.96 -2.44
C ALA A 121 16.94 37.45 -2.10
N LYS A 122 17.11 38.34 -3.09
CA LYS A 122 17.11 39.79 -2.90
C LYS A 122 15.72 40.41 -3.09
N ASP A 123 14.94 39.88 -4.02
CA ASP A 123 13.57 40.36 -4.32
C ASP A 123 12.59 40.26 -3.14
N ASN A 124 12.78 39.28 -2.25
CA ASN A 124 11.88 39.08 -1.10
C ASN A 124 12.10 40.07 0.07
N LYS A 125 13.02 41.05 -0.06
CA LYS A 125 13.29 42.07 0.97
C LYS A 125 12.81 43.48 0.62
N GLU A 126 12.31 43.71 -0.59
CA GLU A 126 11.90 45.06 -1.04
C GLU A 126 10.38 45.29 -1.05
N GLU A 127 9.58 44.32 -0.58
CA GLU A 127 8.14 44.50 -0.39
C GLU A 127 7.77 44.52 1.12
N ASN A 128 8.23 45.55 1.82
CA ASN A 128 7.63 46.06 3.06
C ASN A 128 7.92 47.56 3.23
#